data_AF-A3KHW8-F1
#
_entry.id   AF-A3KHW8-F1
#
_cell.length_a   1.000
_cell.length_b   1.000
_cell.length_c   1.000
_cell.angle_alpha   90.00
_cell.angle_beta   90.00
_cell.angle_gamma   90.00
#
_symmetry.space_group_name_H-M   'P 1'
#
loop_
_entity.id
_entity.type
_entity.pdbx_description
1 polymer ?
#
loop_
_entity_poly.entity_id
_entity_poly.type
_entity_poly.pdbx_seq_one_letter_code
_entity_poly.pdbx_strand_id
1 'polypeptide(L)'
;MAVMEVRNDSRGWLVMWLEPLGEDRWLRPDETFRVRSDYHGDELAFSLTFWVDDDDRSAGIENVAVWIEKGDCYAEVTDRAGNLVECGHQRPDEVNRRWQAALADAHRRTAERKAGGEAVG
;
A
#
# COMPACT_ATOMS: atom_id res chain seq x y z
N MET A 1 -3.14 12.11 -17.94
CA MET A 1 -3.63 11.48 -16.71
C MET A 1 -3.79 10.01 -17.00
N ALA A 2 -2.95 9.21 -16.36
CA ALA A 2 -3.02 7.76 -16.44
C ALA A 2 -3.98 7.24 -15.36
N VAL A 3 -4.76 6.21 -15.69
CA VAL A 3 -5.69 5.58 -14.75
C VAL A 3 -5.52 4.07 -14.81
N MET A 4 -5.54 3.42 -13.67
CA MET A 4 -5.54 1.97 -13.52
C MET A 4 -6.69 1.54 -12.60
N GLU A 5 -7.36 0.44 -12.94
CA GLU A 5 -8.30 -0.22 -12.04
C GLU A 5 -7.66 -1.48 -11.42
N VAL A 6 -7.79 -1.61 -10.10
CA VAL A 6 -7.44 -2.82 -9.36
C VAL A 6 -8.72 -3.40 -8.82
N ARG A 7 -9.05 -4.62 -9.24
CA ARG A 7 -10.28 -5.33 -8.88
C ARG A 7 -9.94 -6.61 -8.14
N ASN A 8 -10.60 -6.84 -7.02
CA ASN A 8 -10.46 -8.09 -6.29
C ASN A 8 -11.53 -9.10 -6.75
N ASP A 9 -11.18 -9.96 -7.72
CA ASP A 9 -12.02 -11.10 -8.13
C ASP A 9 -11.70 -12.39 -7.35
N SER A 10 -10.86 -12.31 -6.33
CA SER A 10 -10.58 -13.44 -5.45
C SER A 10 -11.74 -13.68 -4.47
N ARG A 11 -11.72 -14.82 -3.78
CA ARG A 11 -12.68 -15.11 -2.70
C ARG A 11 -12.27 -14.50 -1.36
N GLY A 12 -11.04 -13.99 -1.28
CA GLY A 12 -10.42 -13.50 -0.05
C GLY A 12 -10.18 -12.00 -0.09
N TRP A 13 -9.38 -11.53 0.86
CA TRP A 13 -8.90 -10.16 0.85
C TRP A 13 -7.81 -9.98 -0.19
N LEU A 14 -7.80 -8.82 -0.85
CA LEU A 14 -6.66 -8.37 -1.63
C LEU A 14 -6.08 -7.13 -0.96
N VAL A 15 -4.79 -7.17 -0.64
CA VAL A 15 -4.05 -5.99 -0.20
C VAL A 15 -3.44 -5.35 -1.43
N MET A 16 -3.87 -4.13 -1.74
CA MET A 16 -3.26 -3.28 -2.76
C MET A 16 -2.30 -2.33 -2.08
N TRP A 17 -1.02 -2.49 -2.37
CA TRP A 17 0.06 -1.61 -1.96
C TRP A 17 0.28 -0.53 -3.01
N LEU A 18 0.38 0.73 -2.58
CA LEU A 18 0.76 1.86 -3.40
C LEU A 18 2.23 2.18 -3.13
N GLU A 19 3.05 1.91 -4.12
CA GLU A 19 4.50 2.05 -4.05
C GLU A 19 4.97 3.27 -4.87
N PRO A 20 6.01 3.99 -4.43
CA PRO A 20 7.00 3.63 -3.39
C PRO A 20 6.67 4.07 -1.96
N LEU A 21 5.42 4.46 -1.67
CA LEU A 21 5.04 4.99 -0.36
C LEU A 21 4.86 3.91 0.72
N GLY A 22 4.75 2.64 0.33
CA GLY A 22 4.42 1.54 1.24
C GLY A 22 3.03 1.66 1.87
N GLU A 23 2.06 2.24 1.15
CA GLU A 23 0.69 2.40 1.64
C GLU A 23 -0.23 1.28 1.17
N ASP A 24 -0.86 0.56 2.09
CA ASP A 24 -1.79 -0.52 1.79
C ASP A 24 -3.26 -0.06 1.82
N ARG A 25 -4.08 -0.70 0.99
CA ARG A 25 -5.54 -0.58 0.96
C ARG A 25 -6.13 -1.98 0.78
N TRP A 26 -7.09 -2.35 1.63
CA TRP A 26 -7.63 -3.71 1.66
C TRP A 26 -8.95 -3.75 0.93
N LEU A 27 -9.04 -4.61 -0.09
CA LEU A 27 -10.22 -4.82 -0.91
C LEU A 27 -10.93 -6.11 -0.49
N ARG A 28 -12.22 -6.02 -0.23
CA ARG A 28 -13.10 -7.20 -0.16
C ARG A 28 -13.28 -7.83 -1.54
N PRO A 29 -13.74 -9.09 -1.61
CA PRO A 29 -14.23 -9.66 -2.86
C PRO A 29 -15.19 -8.69 -3.57
N ASP A 30 -15.04 -8.59 -4.89
CA ASP A 30 -15.79 -7.74 -5.81
C ASP A 30 -15.56 -6.23 -5.69
N GLU A 31 -14.74 -5.76 -4.74
CA GLU A 31 -14.35 -4.34 -4.67
C GLU A 31 -13.39 -3.95 -5.80
N THR A 32 -13.38 -2.67 -6.14
CA THR A 32 -12.50 -2.10 -7.16
C THR A 32 -12.05 -0.71 -6.74
N PHE A 33 -10.75 -0.48 -6.83
CA PHE A 33 -10.15 0.83 -6.69
C PHE A 33 -9.63 1.33 -8.03
N ARG A 34 -9.63 2.65 -8.18
CA ARG A 34 -9.03 3.40 -9.29
C ARG A 34 -7.84 4.15 -8.78
N VAL A 35 -6.67 3.89 -9.34
CA VAL A 35 -5.45 4.66 -9.09
C VAL A 35 -5.29 5.68 -10.22
N ARG A 36 -5.09 6.94 -9.88
CA ARG A 36 -4.98 8.06 -10.83
C ARG A 36 -3.66 8.79 -10.63
N SER A 37 -2.86 8.84 -11.69
CA SER A 37 -1.62 9.60 -11.75
C SER A 37 -1.83 10.85 -12.60
N ASP A 38 -1.21 11.95 -12.17
CA ASP A 38 -1.13 13.20 -12.92
C ASP A 38 -0.27 13.09 -14.19
N TYR A 39 0.36 11.93 -14.45
CA TYR A 39 1.20 11.72 -15.63
C TYR A 39 0.41 11.76 -16.95
N HIS A 40 0.93 12.46 -17.95
CA HIS A 40 0.32 12.67 -19.28
C HIS A 40 1.15 12.16 -20.47
N GLY A 41 2.30 11.54 -20.21
CA GLY A 41 3.16 11.01 -21.28
C GLY A 41 2.79 9.58 -21.70
N ASP A 42 3.57 9.05 -22.64
CA ASP A 42 3.36 7.73 -23.24
C ASP A 42 4.23 6.63 -22.60
N GLU A 43 5.05 6.96 -21.60
CA GLU A 43 5.85 5.98 -20.85
C GLU A 43 4.96 5.21 -19.86
N LEU A 44 5.51 4.14 -19.28
CA LEU A 44 4.82 3.36 -18.27
C LEU A 44 4.54 4.23 -17.03
N ALA A 45 3.26 4.52 -16.76
CA ALA A 45 2.85 5.28 -15.57
C ALA A 45 2.79 4.40 -14.32
N PHE A 46 2.42 3.14 -14.51
CA PHE A 46 2.21 2.17 -13.43
C PHE A 46 2.85 0.83 -13.78
N SER A 47 3.46 0.17 -12.80
CA SER A 47 3.82 -1.25 -12.91
C SER A 47 3.16 -2.05 -11.79
N LEU A 48 2.96 -3.35 -12.02
CA LEU A 48 2.29 -4.25 -11.09
C LEU A 48 3.23 -5.36 -10.67
N THR A 49 3.33 -5.58 -9.36
CA THR A 49 4.00 -6.76 -8.80
C THR A 49 3.00 -7.54 -7.95
N PHE A 50 2.86 -8.82 -8.23
CA PHE A 50 2.07 -9.75 -7.42
C PHE A 50 3.05 -10.66 -6.69
N TRP A 51 2.79 -10.93 -5.42
CA TRP A 51 3.54 -11.94 -4.68
C TRP A 51 2.61 -12.81 -3.88
N VAL A 52 3.08 -14.02 -3.65
CA VAL A 52 2.41 -15.02 -2.84
C VAL A 52 3.28 -15.25 -1.63
N ASP A 53 2.70 -15.03 -0.46
CA ASP A 53 3.24 -15.48 0.82
C ASP A 53 2.32 -16.60 1.32
N ASP A 54 2.90 -17.72 1.74
CA ASP A 54 2.12 -18.91 2.11
C ASP A 54 1.27 -18.66 3.36
N ASP A 55 1.75 -17.83 4.30
CA ASP A 55 1.02 -17.50 5.52
C ASP A 55 -0.17 -16.58 5.17
N ASP A 56 0.06 -15.51 4.39
CA ASP A 56 -1.01 -14.63 3.90
C ASP A 56 -2.05 -15.42 3.10
N ARG A 57 -1.61 -16.29 2.19
CA ARG A 57 -2.49 -17.11 1.37
C ARG A 57 -3.32 -18.08 2.21
N SER A 58 -2.72 -18.68 3.23
CA SER A 58 -3.44 -19.55 4.17
C SER A 58 -4.50 -18.79 4.98
N ALA A 59 -4.27 -17.49 5.21
CA ALA A 59 -5.23 -16.57 5.82
C ALA A 59 -6.27 -16.01 4.82
N GLY A 60 -6.20 -16.41 3.54
CA GLY A 60 -7.09 -15.92 2.49
C GLY A 60 -6.80 -14.48 2.07
N ILE A 61 -5.52 -14.09 2.13
CA ILE A 61 -5.02 -12.77 1.76
C ILE A 61 -4.14 -12.92 0.52
N GLU A 62 -4.41 -12.11 -0.50
CA GLU A 62 -3.60 -11.97 -1.70
C GLU A 62 -2.95 -10.58 -1.72
N ASN A 63 -1.80 -10.43 -2.39
CA ASN A 63 -1.06 -9.17 -2.40
C ASN A 63 -0.74 -8.69 -3.82
N VAL A 64 -0.91 -7.39 -4.05
CA VAL A 64 -0.44 -6.70 -5.25
C VAL A 64 0.16 -5.34 -4.88
N ALA A 65 1.27 -4.96 -5.50
CA ALA A 65 1.81 -3.62 -5.47
C ALA A 65 1.56 -2.93 -6.81
N VAL A 66 1.00 -1.74 -6.73
CA VAL A 66 0.91 -0.75 -7.81
C VAL A 66 2.05 0.23 -7.59
N TRP A 67 3.06 0.16 -8.46
CA TRP A 67 4.18 1.11 -8.46
C TRP A 67 3.82 2.32 -9.30
N ILE A 68 4.00 3.52 -8.76
CA ILE A 68 3.96 4.76 -9.52
C ILE A 68 5.33 5.00 -10.15
N GLU A 69 5.43 4.72 -11.45
CA GLU A 69 6.69 4.84 -12.21
C GLU A 69 6.91 6.28 -12.70
N LYS A 70 5.81 7.01 -12.96
CA LYS A 70 5.81 8.37 -13.48
C LYS A 70 4.67 9.20 -12.90
N GLY A 71 4.91 10.51 -12.81
CA GLY A 71 4.01 11.45 -12.15
C GLY A 71 4.30 11.58 -10.66
N ASP A 72 3.36 12.15 -9.93
CA ASP A 72 3.39 12.25 -8.48
C ASP A 72 3.20 10.87 -7.82
N CYS A 73 4.09 10.50 -6.89
CA CYS A 73 3.98 9.25 -6.14
C CYS A 73 2.79 9.26 -5.16
N TYR A 74 2.23 10.43 -4.84
CA TYR A 74 0.98 10.59 -4.09
C TYR A 74 -0.26 10.48 -4.99
N ALA A 75 -0.31 9.42 -5.81
CA ALA A 75 -1.43 9.16 -6.71
C ALA A 75 -2.75 9.03 -5.95
N GLU A 76 -3.83 9.59 -6.52
CA GLU A 76 -5.16 9.49 -5.93
C GLU A 76 -5.70 8.07 -6.09
N VAL A 77 -6.23 7.49 -5.00
CA VAL A 77 -6.96 6.21 -5.05
C VAL A 77 -8.41 6.44 -4.69
N THR A 78 -9.33 6.07 -5.58
CA THR A 78 -10.78 6.18 -5.33
C THR A 78 -11.52 4.85 -5.45
N ASP A 79 -12.66 4.74 -4.78
CA ASP A 79 -13.62 3.68 -5.06
C ASP A 79 -14.39 3.93 -6.37
N ARG A 80 -15.34 3.05 -6.72
CA ARG A 80 -16.19 3.22 -7.92
C ARG A 80 -17.12 4.41 -7.86
N ALA A 81 -17.51 4.85 -6.65
CA ALA A 81 -18.34 6.03 -6.43
C ALA A 81 -17.53 7.34 -6.49
N GLY A 82 -16.19 7.24 -6.52
CA GLY A 82 -15.28 8.37 -6.58
C GLY A 82 -14.85 8.89 -5.19
N ASN A 83 -15.11 8.14 -4.12
CA ASN A 83 -14.64 8.50 -2.79
C ASN A 83 -13.15 8.19 -2.65
N LEU A 84 -12.41 9.09 -2.00
CA LEU A 84 -10.99 8.88 -1.69
C LEU A 84 -10.83 7.68 -0.73
N VAL A 85 -9.86 6.83 -1.06
CA VAL A 85 -9.49 5.64 -0.28
C VAL A 85 -8.11 5.88 0.32
N GLU A 86 -8.09 6.11 1.62
CA GLU A 86 -6.87 6.38 2.37
C GLU A 86 -6.05 5.11 2.67
N CYS A 87 -4.78 5.29 3.00
CA CYS A 87 -3.93 4.22 3.53
C CYS A 87 -4.57 3.55 4.76
N GLY A 88 -4.51 2.22 4.82
CA GLY A 88 -5.12 1.41 5.86
C GLY A 88 -6.63 1.22 5.71
N HIS A 89 -7.24 1.63 4.59
CA HIS A 89 -8.65 1.37 4.31
C HIS A 89 -8.97 -0.13 4.50
N GLN A 90 -9.96 -0.41 5.35
CA GLN A 90 -10.42 -1.75 5.73
C GLN A 90 -9.33 -2.70 6.28
N ARG A 91 -8.15 -2.18 6.65
CA ARG A 91 -7.11 -2.98 7.30
C ARG A 91 -7.68 -3.61 8.59
N PRO A 92 -7.58 -4.93 8.79
CA PRO A 92 -8.06 -5.57 10.00
C PRO A 92 -7.40 -4.97 11.25
N ASP A 93 -8.17 -4.75 12.31
CA ASP A 93 -7.71 -4.08 13.54
C ASP A 93 -6.49 -4.77 14.17
N GLU A 94 -6.43 -6.10 14.13
CA GLU A 94 -5.28 -6.84 14.63
C GLU A 94 -4.00 -6.56 13.82
N VAL A 95 -4.11 -6.55 12.49
CA VAL A 95 -3.00 -6.20 11.59
C VAL A 95 -2.56 -4.77 11.85
N ASN A 96 -3.52 -3.84 11.95
CA ASN A 96 -3.23 -2.45 12.24
C ASN A 96 -2.50 -2.29 13.58
N ARG A 97 -2.96 -2.95 14.65
CA ARG A 97 -2.28 -2.92 15.96
C ARG A 97 -0.85 -3.42 15.88
N ARG A 98 -0.61 -4.55 15.19
CA ARG A 98 0.74 -5.11 15.01
C ARG A 98 1.65 -4.13 14.26
N TRP A 99 1.15 -3.50 13.21
CA TRP A 99 1.90 -2.49 12.45
C TRP A 99 2.25 -1.27 13.27
N GLN A 100 1.29 -0.70 14.02
CA GLN A 100 1.54 0.46 14.86
C GLN A 100 2.60 0.16 15.94
N ALA A 101 2.56 -1.05 16.52
CA ALA A 101 3.59 -1.49 17.46
C ALA A 101 4.98 -1.60 16.79
N ALA A 102 5.06 -2.19 15.60
CA ALA A 102 6.32 -2.31 14.85
C ALA A 102 6.91 -0.95 14.46
N LEU A 103 6.07 0.00 14.02
CA LEU A 103 6.48 1.37 13.71
C LEU A 103 6.99 2.11 14.94
N ALA A 104 6.28 2.00 16.08
CA ALA A 104 6.72 2.61 17.34
C ALA A 104 8.08 2.04 17.79
N ASP A 105 8.29 0.73 17.65
CA ASP A 105 9.57 0.08 17.94
C ASP A 105 10.69 0.55 17.00
N ALA A 106 10.42 0.67 15.70
CA ALA A 106 11.39 1.15 14.71
C ALA A 106 11.78 2.62 14.97
N HIS A 107 10.82 3.48 15.31
CA HIS A 107 11.08 4.86 15.71
C HIS A 107 11.93 4.93 16.98
N ARG A 108 11.61 4.11 17.99
CA ARG A 108 12.41 4.03 19.22
C ARG A 108 13.86 3.62 18.92
N ARG A 109 14.07 2.56 18.16
CA ARG A 109 15.41 2.10 17.75
C ARG A 109 16.18 3.16 16.98
N THR A 110 15.51 3.87 16.07
CA THR A 110 16.12 4.96 15.30
C THR A 110 16.55 6.12 16.20
N ALA A 111 15.72 6.48 17.19
CA ALA A 111 16.03 7.54 18.15
C ALA A 111 17.20 7.15 19.06
N GLU A 112 17.22 5.93 19.58
CA GLU A 112 18.33 5.39 20.38
C GLU A 112 19.65 5.38 19.59
N ARG A 113 19.61 5.00 18.32
CA ARG A 113 20.78 5.00 17.43
C ARG A 113 21.32 6.41 17.20
N LYS A 114 20.44 7.41 17.03
CA LYS A 114 20.84 8.82 16.89
C LYS A 114 21.48 9.34 18.18
N ALA A 115 20.85 9.09 19.33
CA ALA A 115 21.37 9.50 20.63
C ALA A 115 22.73 8.84 20.97
N GLY A 116 22.91 7.57 20.60
CA GLY A 116 24.19 6.86 20.80
C GLY A 116 25.29 7.29 19.81
N GLY A 117 24.93 7.74 18.62
CA GLY A 117 25.87 8.25 17.60
C GLY A 117 26.38 9.66 17.89
N GLU A 118 25.59 10.49 18.60
CA GLU A 118 25.99 11.85 19.01
C GLU A 118 26.97 11.87 20.20
N ALA A 119 27.18 10.75 20.89
CA ALA A 119 28.13 10.64 22.00
C ALA A 119 29.60 10.39 21.55
N VAL A 120 29.85 10.28 20.23
CA VAL A 120 31.18 10.09 19.65
C VAL A 120 31.46 11.22 18.66
N GLY A 121 31.58 12.45 19.17
CA GLY A 121 31.92 13.65 18.42
C GLY A 121 32.74 14.61 19.27
#